data_AF-A0A7S0SRF4-F1
#
_entry.id   AF-A0A7S0SRF4-F1
#
_cell.length_a   1.000
_cell.length_b   1.000
_cell.length_c   1.000
_cell.angle_alpha   90.00
_cell.angle_beta   90.00
_cell.angle_gamma   90.00
#
_symmetry.space_group_name_H-M   'P 1'
#
loop_
_entity.id
_entity.type
_entity.pdbx_description
1 polymer ?
#
loop_
_entity_poly.entity_id
_entity_poly.type
_entity_poly.pdbx_seq_one_letter_code
_entity_poly.pdbx_strand_id
1 'polypeptide(L)'
;IRKYPNILDCAKERLASTFLPTGPIHMLPPQALEALKLSISSPNEVITVAIKVDFTTGVILNHRIFPSIIGPIFTIDMETADELLNTLDNQLDQSQSLYQ
;
A
#
# COMPACT_ATOMS: atom_id res chain seq x y z
N ILE A 1 0.49 -16.33 -11.16
CA ILE A 1 -0.23 -15.90 -12.40
C ILE A 1 0.23 -16.67 -13.65
N ARG A 2 1.54 -16.78 -13.96
CA ARG A 2 2.02 -17.53 -15.15
C ARG A 2 1.60 -19.01 -15.23
N LYS A 3 1.23 -19.61 -14.09
CA LYS A 3 0.70 -20.98 -14.00
C LYS A 3 -0.79 -21.11 -14.38
N TYR A 4 -1.52 -19.99 -14.49
CA TYR A 4 -2.97 -19.97 -14.80
C TYR A 4 -3.23 -19.07 -16.02
N PRO A 5 -3.16 -19.63 -17.25
CA PRO A 5 -3.25 -18.85 -18.49
C PRO A 5 -4.58 -18.10 -18.59
N ASN A 6 -5.69 -18.74 -18.20
CA ASN A 6 -7.03 -18.14 -18.28
C ASN A 6 -7.18 -16.85 -17.45
N ILE A 7 -6.55 -16.80 -16.26
CA ILE A 7 -6.58 -15.61 -15.41
C ILE A 7 -5.72 -14.50 -16.03
N LEU A 8 -4.60 -14.88 -16.63
CA LEU A 8 -3.69 -13.95 -17.28
C LEU A 8 -4.31 -13.35 -18.56
N ASP A 9 -5.03 -14.13 -19.34
CA ASP A 9 -5.72 -13.64 -20.55
C ASP A 9 -6.89 -12.71 -20.17
N CYS A 10 -7.70 -13.09 -19.17
CA CYS A 10 -8.75 -12.22 -18.64
C CYS A 10 -8.18 -10.88 -18.11
N ALA A 11 -7.06 -10.92 -17.40
CA ALA A 11 -6.39 -9.72 -16.90
C ALA A 11 -5.87 -8.83 -18.05
N LYS A 12 -5.32 -9.44 -19.11
CA LYS A 12 -4.87 -8.72 -20.31
C LYS A 12 -6.01 -8.09 -21.08
N GLU A 13 -7.16 -8.74 -21.18
CA GLU A 13 -8.36 -8.19 -21.83
C GLU A 13 -8.90 -6.98 -21.07
N ARG A 14 -8.93 -7.05 -19.73
CA ARG A 14 -9.48 -5.99 -18.88
C ARG A 14 -8.53 -4.80 -18.71
N LEU A 15 -7.22 -5.03 -18.73
CA LEU A 15 -6.11 -4.07 -18.51
C LEU A 15 -6.09 -3.39 -17.13
N ALA A 16 -7.23 -2.92 -16.63
CA ALA A 16 -7.38 -2.21 -15.38
C ALA A 16 -8.72 -2.55 -14.70
N SER A 17 -8.83 -2.24 -13.42
CA SER A 17 -10.11 -2.26 -12.71
C SER A 17 -10.83 -0.93 -12.91
N THR A 18 -12.15 -0.96 -13.14
CA THR A 18 -12.99 0.24 -13.30
C THR A 18 -13.93 0.36 -12.13
N PHE A 19 -13.94 1.51 -11.47
CA PHE A 19 -14.79 1.76 -10.30
C PHE A 19 -15.97 2.63 -10.71
N LEU A 20 -17.14 2.00 -10.88
CA LEU A 20 -18.40 2.69 -11.21
C LEU A 20 -19.19 2.99 -9.93
N PRO A 21 -20.12 3.97 -9.95
CA PRO A 21 -21.01 4.23 -8.82
C PRO A 21 -21.88 3.03 -8.42
N THR A 22 -22.20 2.15 -9.37
CA THR A 22 -22.98 0.92 -9.13
C THR A 22 -22.15 -0.23 -8.57
N GLY A 23 -20.81 -0.13 -8.64
CA GLY A 23 -19.90 -1.13 -8.12
C GLY A 23 -18.59 -1.25 -8.93
N PRO A 24 -17.58 -1.90 -8.34
CA PRO A 24 -16.30 -2.10 -9.00
C PRO A 24 -16.37 -3.25 -10.02
N ILE A 25 -15.79 -3.02 -11.19
CA ILE A 25 -15.45 -4.06 -12.17
C ILE A 25 -13.96 -4.35 -12.01
N HIS A 26 -13.65 -5.46 -11.34
CA HIS A 26 -12.27 -5.86 -11.07
C HIS A 26 -11.59 -6.48 -12.30
N MET A 27 -10.30 -6.20 -12.48
CA MET A 27 -9.46 -6.87 -13.49
C MET A 27 -9.33 -8.37 -13.23
N LEU A 28 -9.21 -8.78 -11.96
CA LEU A 28 -9.06 -10.18 -11.56
C LEU A 28 -10.37 -10.74 -11.00
N PRO A 29 -10.59 -12.06 -11.08
CA PRO A 29 -11.68 -12.72 -10.39
C PRO A 29 -11.61 -12.49 -8.87
N PRO A 30 -12.74 -12.38 -8.15
CA PRO A 30 -12.76 -12.11 -6.71
C PRO A 30 -11.92 -13.08 -5.88
N GLN A 31 -11.92 -14.37 -6.23
CA GLN A 31 -11.12 -15.41 -5.55
C GLN A 31 -9.61 -15.15 -5.66
N ALA A 32 -9.15 -14.64 -6.81
CA ALA A 32 -7.75 -14.30 -7.01
C ALA A 32 -7.38 -13.00 -6.30
N LEU A 33 -8.31 -12.05 -6.23
CA LEU A 33 -8.12 -10.79 -5.50
C LEU A 33 -7.98 -11.04 -4.00
N GLU A 34 -8.84 -11.88 -3.42
CA GLU A 34 -8.78 -12.29 -2.02
C GLU A 34 -7.49 -13.03 -1.66
N ALA A 35 -6.92 -13.79 -2.60
CA ALA A 35 -5.65 -14.47 -2.39
C ALA A 35 -4.41 -13.57 -2.57
N LEU A 36 -4.54 -12.47 -3.31
CA LEU A 36 -3.45 -11.53 -3.59
C LEU A 36 -3.46 -10.29 -2.71
N LYS A 37 -4.49 -10.10 -1.88
CA LYS A 37 -4.52 -9.02 -0.89
C LYS A 37 -3.46 -9.26 0.19
N LEU A 38 -2.97 -8.18 0.77
CA LEU A 38 -2.08 -8.26 1.92
C LEU A 38 -2.88 -8.75 3.15
N SER A 39 -2.40 -9.83 3.75
CA SER A 39 -2.99 -10.49 4.90
C SER A 39 -2.61 -9.79 6.20
N ILE A 40 -3.60 -9.71 7.10
CA ILE A 40 -3.47 -9.22 8.47
C ILE A 40 -3.07 -10.31 9.48
N SER A 41 -3.05 -11.57 9.06
CA SER A 41 -2.80 -12.73 9.95
C SER A 41 -1.65 -13.63 9.51
N SER A 42 -1.20 -13.52 8.26
CA SER A 42 -0.13 -14.36 7.70
C SER A 42 0.96 -13.52 7.03
N PRO A 43 2.18 -14.05 6.88
CA PRO A 43 3.21 -13.42 6.08
C PRO A 43 2.75 -13.21 4.62
N ASN A 44 3.26 -12.16 4.00
CA ASN A 44 2.92 -11.75 2.63
C ASN A 44 4.14 -11.76 1.73
N GLU A 45 4.03 -12.40 0.56
CA GLU A 45 5.03 -12.33 -0.50
C GLU A 45 4.79 -11.09 -1.34
N VAL A 46 5.80 -10.21 -1.43
CA VAL A 46 5.67 -8.91 -2.11
C VAL A 46 6.88 -8.62 -2.98
N ILE A 47 6.68 -7.78 -3.99
CA ILE A 47 7.78 -7.11 -4.68
C ILE A 47 7.99 -5.75 -4.00
N THR A 48 9.12 -5.57 -3.34
CA THR A 48 9.44 -4.35 -2.58
C THR A 48 10.25 -3.39 -3.43
N VAL A 49 9.88 -2.11 -3.36
CA VAL A 49 10.67 -0.99 -3.89
C VAL A 49 11.17 -0.18 -2.70
N ALA A 50 12.48 -0.23 -2.44
CA ALA A 50 13.13 0.59 -1.43
C ALA A 50 13.69 1.85 -2.09
N ILE A 51 13.32 3.03 -1.60
CA ILE A 51 13.68 4.33 -2.19
C ILE A 51 14.42 5.16 -1.15
N LYS A 52 15.57 5.71 -1.52
CA LYS A 52 16.29 6.71 -0.73
C LYS A 52 15.94 8.09 -1.28
N VAL A 53 15.40 8.95 -0.43
CA VAL A 53 14.96 10.31 -0.79
C VAL A 53 15.82 11.33 -0.06
N ASP A 54 16.20 12.42 -0.75
CA ASP A 54 16.83 13.57 -0.11
C ASP A 54 15.81 14.36 0.72
N PHE A 55 16.14 14.61 1.99
CA PHE A 55 15.26 15.31 2.93
C PHE A 55 14.96 16.75 2.49
N THR A 56 15.95 17.44 1.94
CA THR A 56 15.81 18.88 1.61
C THR A 56 15.08 19.13 0.30
N THR A 57 15.37 18.33 -0.73
CA THR A 57 14.84 18.56 -2.08
C THR A 57 13.69 17.62 -2.46
N GLY A 58 13.49 16.54 -1.71
CA GLY A 58 12.53 15.49 -2.06
C GLY A 58 12.94 14.64 -3.26
N VAL A 59 14.17 14.80 -3.78
CA VAL A 59 14.65 14.07 -4.95
C VAL A 59 15.01 12.63 -4.58
N ILE A 60 14.66 11.68 -5.44
CA ILE A 60 15.06 10.29 -5.30
C ILE A 60 16.56 10.16 -5.59
N LEU A 61 17.33 9.75 -4.59
CA LEU A 61 18.77 9.53 -4.69
C LEU A 61 19.11 8.13 -5.20
N ASN A 62 18.37 7.13 -4.77
CA ASN A 62 18.61 5.73 -5.14
C ASN A 62 17.34 4.89 -4.97
N HIS A 63 17.22 3.78 -5.70
CA HIS A 63 16.14 2.82 -5.53
C HIS A 63 16.64 1.38 -5.72
N ARG A 64 15.96 0.42 -5.09
CA ARG A 64 16.19 -1.02 -5.27
C ARG A 64 14.86 -1.76 -5.34
N ILE A 65 14.73 -2.66 -6.31
CA ILE A 65 13.56 -3.53 -6.46
C ILE A 65 13.98 -4.97 -6.17
N PHE A 66 13.27 -5.65 -5.27
CA PHE A 66 13.57 -7.04 -4.92
C PHE A 66 12.33 -7.76 -4.36
N PRO A 67 12.20 -9.09 -4.57
CA PRO A 67 11.19 -9.88 -3.88
C PRO A 67 11.51 -9.95 -2.39
N SER A 68 10.48 -9.84 -1.54
CA SER A 68 10.63 -9.97 -0.09
C SER A 68 9.40 -10.61 0.55
N ILE A 69 9.55 -11.01 1.81
CA ILE A 69 8.46 -11.49 2.65
C ILE A 69 8.29 -10.48 3.78
N ILE A 70 7.09 -9.92 3.90
CA ILE A 70 6.73 -9.03 5.01
C ILE A 70 5.80 -9.76 5.98
N GLY A 71 5.76 -9.30 7.23
CA GLY A 71 4.83 -9.82 8.21
C GLY A 71 3.36 -9.49 7.90
N PRO A 72 2.46 -9.87 8.80
CA PRO A 72 1.06 -9.45 8.73
C PRO A 72 0.95 -7.92 8.77
N ILE A 73 0.04 -7.36 7.98
CA ILE A 73 -0.16 -5.90 7.91
C ILE A 73 -1.25 -5.43 8.87
N PHE A 74 -1.21 -4.15 9.22
CA PHE A 74 -2.31 -3.45 9.89
C PHE A 74 -2.92 -2.45 8.90
N THR A 75 -4.24 -2.53 8.71
CA THR A 75 -4.96 -1.63 7.81
C THR A 75 -5.36 -0.36 8.56
N ILE A 76 -4.97 0.79 8.02
CA ILE A 76 -5.35 2.11 8.52
C ILE A 76 -6.10 2.81 7.39
N ASP A 77 -7.25 3.38 7.68
CA ASP A 77 -7.96 4.24 6.73
C ASP A 77 -7.37 5.65 6.73
N MET A 78 -7.72 6.45 5.72
CA MET A 78 -7.13 7.78 5.55
C MET A 78 -7.52 8.73 6.69
N GLU A 79 -8.72 8.59 7.24
CA GLU A 79 -9.22 9.41 8.34
C GLU A 79 -8.43 9.14 9.62
N THR A 80 -8.25 7.87 10.00
CA THR A 80 -7.43 7.49 11.16
C THR A 80 -5.97 7.90 10.97
N ALA A 81 -5.43 7.80 9.75
CA ALA A 81 -4.06 8.22 9.47
C ALA A 81 -3.87 9.73 9.67
N ASP A 82 -4.84 10.56 9.26
CA ASP A 82 -4.81 12.01 9.44
C ASP A 82 -4.91 12.40 10.92
N GLU A 83 -5.81 11.76 11.67
CA GLU A 83 -5.93 11.97 13.12
C GLU A 83 -4.63 11.65 13.87
N LEU A 84 -3.94 10.55 13.49
CA LEU A 84 -2.67 10.17 14.12
C LEU A 84 -1.57 11.20 13.87
N LEU A 85 -1.47 11.73 12.65
CA LEU A 85 -0.50 12.77 12.31
C LEU A 85 -0.77 14.08 13.05
N ASN A 86 -2.03 14.52 13.06
CA ASN A 86 -2.43 15.74 13.76
C ASN A 86 -2.24 15.65 15.28
N THR A 87 -2.40 14.47 15.87
CA THR A 87 -2.15 14.26 17.31
C THR A 87 -0.67 14.38 17.65
N LEU A 88 0.22 13.90 16.78
CA LEU A 88 1.68 14.00 16.94
C LEU A 88 2.16 15.45 16.90
N ASP A 89 1.63 16.26 15.98
CA ASP A 89 1.99 17.68 15.86
C ASP A 89 1.60 18.47 17.12
N ASN A 90 0.39 18.23 17.64
CA ASN A 90 -0.08 18.89 18.86
C ASN A 90 0.74 18.55 20.11
N GLN A 91 1.34 17.35 20.19
CA GLN A 91 2.21 16.95 21.32
C GLN A 91 3.62 17.57 21.23
N LEU A 92 4.13 17.77 20.01
CA LEU A 92 5.40 18.47 19.78
C LEU A 92 5.30 19.95 20.14
N ASP A 93 4.17 20.60 19.87
CA ASP A 93 3.94 22.01 20.22
C ASP A 93 3.76 22.23 21.73
N GLN A 94 3.08 21.31 22.42
CA GLN A 94 2.89 21.37 23.88
C GLN A 94 4.21 21.16 24.63
N SER A 95 5.07 20.25 24.16
CA SER A 95 6.37 20.00 24.78
C SER A 95 7.36 21.15 24.61
N GLN A 96 7.31 21.91 23.50
CA GLN A 96 8.13 23.12 23.33
C GLN A 96 7.66 24.30 24.21
N SER A 97 6.36 24.38 24.50
CA SER A 97 5.77 25.42 25.35
C SER A 97 6.04 25.23 26.86
N LEU A 98 6.47 24.02 27.26
CA LEU A 98 6.82 23.67 28.65
C LEU A 98 8.29 23.96 29.01
N TYR A 99 9.12 24.32 28.03
CA TYR A 99 10.54 24.67 28.21
C TYR A 99 10.87 26.15 27.88
N GLN A 100 9.86 27.01 27.72
CA GLN A 100 9.99 28.47 27.75
C GLN A 100 9.45 29.02 29.08
#